data_AF-A0A7Y0B1C2-F1
#
_entry.id   AF-A0A7Y0B1C2-F1
#
_cell.length_a   1.000
_cell.length_b   1.000
_cell.length_c   1.000
_cell.angle_alpha   90.00
_cell.angle_beta   90.00
_cell.angle_gamma   90.00
#
_symmetry.space_group_name_H-M   'P 1'
#
loop_
_entity.id
_entity.type
_entity.pdbx_description
1 polymer ?
#
loop_
_entity_poly.entity_id
_entity_poly.type
_entity_poly.pdbx_seq_one_letter_code
_entity_poly.pdbx_strand_id
1 'polypeptide(L)'
;MSPVPRAKLLSRAILAGTSVYLAGQVVHTVLNTNRWPFCTFNMFAYHKRDQALQMRVRLFTDDGEAVGPTDPWSLLPLEFFRVVSVLERVFHAQDDVEVRDRFCRQALERLNRRGWRAWDEVKASFSAGPGRRFVAMELYFVEVDFRTCSPYDRTEVTSAELVHRYDPEGVVADRAEAPLWRFVEPLVEETEHESKEEAGHAA
;
A
#
# COMPACT_ATOMS: atom_id res chain seq x y z
N MET A 1 -59.88 25.08 -15.11
CA MET A 1 -58.53 24.54 -14.82
C MET A 1 -57.58 25.72 -14.64
N SER A 2 -57.19 26.06 -13.41
CA SER A 2 -56.26 27.16 -13.17
C SER A 2 -54.85 26.78 -13.62
N PRO A 3 -54.14 27.63 -14.39
CA PRO A 3 -52.80 27.31 -14.87
C PRO A 3 -51.86 27.12 -13.68
N VAL A 4 -51.13 25.99 -13.67
CA VAL A 4 -50.11 25.73 -12.66
C VAL A 4 -49.03 26.81 -12.81
N PRO A 5 -48.71 27.57 -11.74
CA PRO A 5 -47.67 28.59 -11.80
C PRO A 5 -46.35 27.96 -12.25
N ARG A 6 -45.65 28.59 -13.20
CA ARG A 6 -44.37 28.10 -13.76
C ARG A 6 -43.37 27.65 -12.68
N ALA A 7 -43.37 28.31 -11.52
CA ALA A 7 -42.57 27.93 -10.36
C ALA A 7 -42.86 26.50 -9.86
N LYS A 8 -44.13 26.08 -9.78
CA LYS A 8 -44.50 24.73 -9.33
C LYS A 8 -44.11 23.64 -10.33
N LEU A 9 -44.12 23.96 -11.63
CA LEU A 9 -43.63 23.05 -12.67
C LEU A 9 -42.11 22.87 -12.60
N LEU A 10 -41.37 23.97 -12.40
CA LEU A 10 -39.92 23.94 -12.23
C LEU A 10 -39.51 23.15 -10.99
N SER A 11 -40.17 23.36 -9.84
CA SER A 11 -39.89 22.60 -8.62
C SER A 11 -40.16 21.11 -8.78
N ARG A 12 -41.23 20.71 -9.49
CA ARG A 12 -41.52 19.30 -9.77
C ARG A 12 -40.48 18.68 -10.70
N ALA A 13 -40.04 19.41 -11.72
CA ALA A 13 -38.99 18.95 -12.62
C ALA A 13 -37.65 18.77 -11.90
N ILE A 14 -37.27 19.70 -11.02
CA ILE A 14 -36.06 19.60 -10.20
C ILE A 14 -36.17 18.40 -9.26
N LEU A 15 -37.28 18.24 -8.54
CA LEU A 15 -37.47 17.13 -7.61
C LEU A 15 -37.38 15.78 -8.34
N ALA A 16 -38.05 15.65 -9.48
CA ALA A 16 -37.99 14.43 -10.29
C ALA A 16 -36.56 14.15 -10.80
N GLY A 17 -35.87 15.18 -11.30
CA GLY A 17 -34.48 15.08 -11.76
C GLY A 17 -33.53 14.65 -10.64
N THR A 18 -33.63 15.26 -9.46
CA THR A 18 -32.81 14.92 -8.29
C THR A 18 -33.10 13.51 -7.80
N SER A 19 -34.37 13.09 -7.75
CA SER A 19 -34.74 11.73 -7.34
C SER A 19 -34.22 10.67 -8.31
N VAL A 20 -34.29 10.91 -9.62
CA VAL A 20 -33.73 10.01 -10.64
C VAL A 20 -32.21 9.96 -10.53
N TYR A 21 -31.56 11.10 -10.33
CA TYR A 21 -30.12 11.18 -10.14
C TYR A 21 -29.67 10.38 -8.89
N LEU A 22 -30.33 10.57 -7.76
CA LEU A 22 -30.04 9.85 -6.51
C LEU A 22 -30.29 8.35 -6.65
N ALA A 23 -31.37 7.94 -7.31
CA ALA A 23 -31.63 6.53 -7.60
C ALA A 23 -30.51 5.93 -8.47
N GLY A 24 -30.07 6.65 -9.50
CA GLY A 24 -28.91 6.27 -10.32
C GLY A 24 -27.63 6.12 -9.49
N GLN A 25 -27.36 7.07 -8.59
CA GLN A 25 -26.23 7.02 -7.66
C GLN A 25 -26.30 5.80 -6.72
N VAL A 26 -27.46 5.52 -6.13
CA VAL A 26 -27.65 4.35 -5.25
C VAL A 26 -27.46 3.05 -6.02
N VAL A 27 -28.07 2.92 -7.22
CA VAL A 27 -27.91 1.73 -8.06
C VAL A 27 -26.46 1.51 -8.45
N HIS A 28 -25.77 2.57 -8.91
CA HIS A 28 -24.35 2.47 -9.26
C HIS A 28 -23.45 2.15 -8.07
N THR A 29 -23.80 2.64 -6.87
CA THR A 29 -23.10 2.31 -5.62
C THR A 29 -23.33 0.86 -5.21
N VAL A 30 -24.58 0.38 -5.21
CA VAL A 30 -24.91 -1.01 -4.84
C VAL A 30 -24.33 -2.02 -5.82
N LEU A 31 -24.38 -1.72 -7.12
CA LEU A 31 -23.83 -2.58 -8.16
C LEU A 31 -22.33 -2.38 -8.37
N ASN A 32 -21.68 -1.50 -7.60
CA ASN A 32 -20.25 -1.20 -7.71
C ASN A 32 -19.81 -0.84 -9.15
N THR A 33 -20.70 -0.20 -9.92
CA THR A 33 -20.49 0.10 -11.35
C THR A 33 -19.96 1.51 -11.52
N ASN A 34 -18.78 1.61 -12.10
CA ASN A 34 -18.04 2.84 -12.26
C ASN A 34 -18.56 3.66 -13.46
N ARG A 35 -19.59 4.50 -13.25
CA ARG A 35 -20.07 5.47 -14.23
C ARG A 35 -20.07 6.86 -13.63
N TRP A 36 -19.16 7.72 -14.10
CA TRP A 36 -19.23 9.15 -13.82
C TRP A 36 -20.59 9.70 -14.31
N PRO A 37 -21.31 10.52 -13.52
CA PRO A 37 -20.95 11.13 -12.23
C PRO A 37 -21.45 10.38 -10.97
N PHE A 38 -21.95 9.14 -11.09
CA PHE A 38 -22.74 8.47 -10.05
C PHE A 38 -21.92 7.71 -9.00
N CYS A 39 -20.70 7.27 -9.28
CA CYS A 39 -19.85 6.57 -8.31
C CYS A 39 -18.35 6.84 -8.59
N THR A 40 -17.80 7.90 -8.01
CA THR A 40 -16.39 8.32 -8.25
C THR A 40 -15.37 7.55 -7.41
N PHE A 41 -15.79 6.89 -6.32
CA PHE A 41 -14.86 6.17 -5.43
C PHE A 41 -14.14 5.01 -6.14
N ASN A 42 -14.77 4.41 -7.15
CA ASN A 42 -14.17 3.35 -7.97
C ASN A 42 -13.51 3.82 -9.26
N MET A 43 -13.58 5.12 -9.59
CA MET A 43 -12.98 5.66 -10.83
C MET A 43 -11.48 5.45 -10.93
N PHE A 44 -10.80 5.29 -9.79
CA PHE A 44 -9.35 5.19 -9.72
C PHE A 44 -8.85 3.77 -9.35
N ALA A 45 -9.75 2.81 -9.15
CA ALA A 45 -9.41 1.47 -8.64
C ALA A 45 -9.65 0.32 -9.64
N TYR A 46 -10.52 0.48 -10.66
CA TYR A 46 -10.99 -0.65 -11.49
C TYR A 46 -9.96 -1.31 -12.42
N HIS A 47 -8.81 -0.66 -12.68
CA HIS A 47 -7.76 -1.23 -13.53
C HIS A 47 -6.50 -1.60 -12.76
N LYS A 48 -6.47 -1.38 -11.44
CA LYS A 48 -5.40 -1.92 -10.62
C LYS A 48 -5.83 -3.31 -10.22
N ARG A 49 -5.02 -4.31 -10.59
CA ARG A 49 -5.04 -5.63 -9.93
C ARG A 49 -5.07 -5.37 -8.43
N ASP A 50 -5.61 -6.29 -7.63
CA ASP A 50 -5.59 -6.23 -6.16
C ASP A 50 -4.14 -6.38 -5.59
N GLN A 51 -3.16 -5.91 -6.35
CA GLN A 51 -1.75 -5.90 -6.11
C GLN A 51 -1.31 -4.51 -5.67
N ALA A 52 -0.48 -4.45 -4.64
CA ALA A 52 0.12 -3.22 -4.15
C ALA A 52 1.62 -3.39 -3.97
N LEU A 53 2.37 -2.42 -4.48
CA LEU A 53 3.77 -2.24 -4.11
C LEU A 53 3.83 -1.62 -2.71
N GLN A 54 4.55 -2.26 -1.81
CA GLN A 54 4.71 -1.85 -0.42
C GLN A 54 6.19 -1.86 -0.05
N MET A 55 6.56 -1.07 0.96
CA MET A 55 7.88 -1.17 1.56
C MET A 55 7.85 -2.10 2.77
N ARG A 56 8.94 -2.86 2.93
CA ARG A 56 9.22 -3.65 4.12
C ARG A 56 10.60 -3.30 4.64
N VAL A 57 10.74 -3.33 5.95
CA VAL A 57 12.02 -3.13 6.62
C VAL A 57 12.38 -4.34 7.47
N ARG A 58 13.67 -4.63 7.52
CA ARG A 58 14.29 -5.47 8.54
C ARG A 58 15.35 -4.67 9.27
N LEU A 59 15.37 -4.79 10.58
CA LEU A 59 16.40 -4.22 11.44
C LEU A 59 17.20 -5.35 12.06
N PHE A 60 18.49 -5.14 12.24
CA PHE A 60 19.36 -6.14 12.86
C PHE A 60 19.99 -5.54 14.11
N THR A 61 19.96 -6.30 15.19
CA THR A 61 20.64 -5.97 16.43
C THR A 61 22.14 -6.30 16.36
N ASP A 62 22.89 -5.80 17.32
CA ASP A 62 24.32 -6.04 17.49
C ASP A 62 24.69 -7.52 17.76
N ASP A 63 23.75 -8.33 18.27
CA ASP A 63 23.87 -9.78 18.37
C ASP A 63 23.35 -10.54 17.13
N GLY A 64 23.04 -9.81 16.05
CA GLY A 64 22.61 -10.33 14.75
C GLY A 64 21.16 -10.82 14.70
N GLU A 65 20.34 -10.53 15.72
CA GLU A 65 18.91 -10.84 15.69
C GLU A 65 18.17 -9.90 14.73
N ALA A 66 17.35 -10.46 13.86
CA ALA A 66 16.52 -9.69 12.94
C ALA A 66 15.15 -9.36 13.55
N VAL A 67 14.76 -8.10 13.49
CA VAL A 67 13.41 -7.62 13.75
C VAL A 67 12.74 -7.29 12.41
N GLY A 68 11.69 -8.05 12.08
CA GLY A 68 10.99 -7.96 10.80
C GLY A 68 11.07 -9.26 9.99
N PRO A 69 10.53 -9.27 8.75
CA PRO A 69 10.14 -8.12 7.96
C PRO A 69 8.82 -7.51 8.41
N THR A 70 8.69 -6.19 8.32
CA THR A 70 7.49 -5.46 8.79
C THR A 70 7.30 -4.14 8.06
N ASP A 71 6.16 -3.48 8.28
CA ASP A 71 5.89 -2.14 7.76
C ASP A 71 6.89 -1.12 8.32
N PRO A 72 7.36 -0.14 7.52
CA PRO A 72 8.40 0.79 7.94
C PRO A 72 7.90 1.91 8.88
N TRP A 73 6.60 1.93 9.22
CA TRP A 73 5.95 3.03 9.92
C TRP A 73 6.57 3.36 11.29
N SER A 74 7.24 2.41 11.91
CA SER A 74 7.91 2.55 13.20
C SER A 74 9.36 3.06 13.10
N LEU A 75 9.86 3.39 11.90
CA LEU A 75 11.19 3.96 11.69
C LEU A 75 11.28 5.43 12.11
N LEU A 76 10.19 6.18 11.96
CA LEU A 76 10.15 7.63 12.19
C LEU A 76 8.93 8.00 13.04
N PRO A 77 9.02 9.06 13.87
CA PRO A 77 7.92 9.55 14.70
C PRO A 77 6.94 10.41 13.88
N LEU A 78 6.46 9.88 12.75
CA LEU A 78 5.55 10.57 11.84
C LEU A 78 4.28 9.71 11.63
N GLU A 79 3.23 10.34 11.13
CA GLU A 79 2.03 9.64 10.64
C GLU A 79 2.43 8.58 9.61
N PHE A 80 1.85 7.38 9.67
CA PHE A 80 2.30 6.22 8.89
C PHE A 80 2.43 6.49 7.39
N PHE A 81 1.53 7.27 6.79
CA PHE A 81 1.57 7.62 5.36
C PHE A 81 2.71 8.59 5.02
N ARG A 82 3.09 9.47 5.94
CA ARG A 82 4.25 10.37 5.76
C ARG A 82 5.56 9.60 5.80
N VAL A 83 5.65 8.55 6.63
CA VAL A 83 6.83 7.68 6.66
C VAL A 83 7.06 7.08 5.28
N VAL A 84 6.02 6.52 4.65
CA VAL A 84 6.11 5.96 3.29
C VAL A 84 6.58 7.02 2.30
N SER A 85 6.00 8.23 2.32
CA SER A 85 6.38 9.32 1.41
C SER A 85 7.86 9.74 1.57
N VAL A 86 8.38 9.76 2.80
CA VAL A 86 9.80 10.06 3.07
C VAL A 86 10.69 8.96 2.49
N LEU A 87 10.33 7.70 2.70
CA LEU A 87 11.11 6.57 2.20
C LEU A 87 11.09 6.47 0.68
N GLU A 88 9.95 6.71 0.03
CA GLU A 88 9.89 6.80 -1.44
C GLU A 88 10.83 7.89 -1.95
N ARG A 89 10.84 9.06 -1.29
CA ARG A 89 11.74 10.15 -1.67
C ARG A 89 13.22 9.78 -1.51
N VAL A 90 13.59 9.05 -0.45
CA VAL A 90 14.99 8.71 -0.16
C VAL A 90 15.48 7.50 -0.97
N PHE A 91 14.64 6.49 -1.16
CA PHE A 91 15.04 5.19 -1.69
C PHE A 91 14.52 4.90 -3.10
N HIS A 92 13.45 5.58 -3.56
CA HIS A 92 12.93 5.42 -4.93
C HIS A 92 13.31 6.59 -5.84
N ALA A 93 13.17 7.83 -5.37
CA ALA A 93 13.38 9.02 -6.21
C ALA A 93 14.82 9.53 -6.25
N GLN A 94 15.73 8.95 -5.47
CA GLN A 94 17.12 9.38 -5.33
C GLN A 94 18.04 8.17 -5.42
N ASP A 95 19.05 8.22 -6.28
CA ASP A 95 20.03 7.13 -6.48
C ASP A 95 21.33 7.33 -5.69
N ASP A 96 21.41 8.38 -4.88
CA ASP A 96 22.59 8.69 -4.07
C ASP A 96 22.67 7.77 -2.83
N VAL A 97 23.61 6.84 -2.87
CA VAL A 97 23.90 5.89 -1.79
C VAL A 97 24.29 6.60 -0.49
N GLU A 98 25.01 7.72 -0.55
CA GLU A 98 25.41 8.45 0.67
C GLU A 98 24.20 9.07 1.38
N VAL A 99 23.19 9.52 0.62
CA VAL A 99 21.93 10.03 1.17
C VAL A 99 21.15 8.90 1.84
N ARG A 100 21.07 7.72 1.20
CA ARG A 100 20.43 6.52 1.74
C ARG A 100 21.12 6.06 3.03
N ASP A 101 22.44 5.96 3.03
CA ASP A 101 23.23 5.56 4.20
C ASP A 101 23.12 6.56 5.35
N ARG A 102 23.14 7.85 5.04
CA ARG A 102 22.94 8.90 6.05
C ARG A 102 21.56 8.81 6.69
N PHE A 103 20.52 8.56 5.89
CA PHE A 103 19.17 8.34 6.41
C PHE A 103 19.15 7.12 7.35
N CYS A 104 19.68 5.97 6.89
CA CYS A 104 19.72 4.74 7.67
C CYS A 104 20.42 4.95 9.01
N ARG A 105 21.62 5.54 8.98
CA ARG A 105 22.39 5.86 10.18
C ARG A 105 21.60 6.72 11.16
N GLN A 106 20.99 7.81 10.69
CA GLN A 106 20.22 8.71 11.55
C GLN A 106 18.95 8.05 12.11
N ALA A 107 18.28 7.20 11.33
CA ALA A 107 17.12 6.45 11.79
C ALA A 107 17.50 5.46 12.90
N LEU A 108 18.58 4.69 12.72
CA LEU A 108 19.10 3.75 13.71
C LEU A 108 19.59 4.46 14.98
N GLU A 109 20.38 5.54 14.84
CA GLU A 109 20.83 6.38 15.96
C GLU A 109 19.63 6.88 16.78
N ARG A 110 18.55 7.30 16.12
CA ARG A 110 17.33 7.75 16.78
C ARG A 110 16.64 6.63 17.55
N LEU A 111 16.41 5.48 16.90
CA LEU A 111 15.76 4.31 17.49
C LEU A 111 16.50 3.85 18.76
N ASN A 112 17.83 3.80 18.70
CA ASN A 112 18.67 3.40 19.83
C ASN A 112 18.71 4.43 20.96
N ARG A 113 18.60 5.72 20.66
CA ARG A 113 18.72 6.77 21.67
C ARG A 113 17.43 6.99 22.45
N ARG A 114 16.28 7.07 21.77
CA ARG A 114 15.00 7.37 22.42
C ARG A 114 13.83 6.89 21.58
N GLY A 115 13.24 5.78 22.01
CA GLY A 115 11.95 5.32 21.49
C GLY A 115 10.80 6.28 21.80
N TRP A 116 9.70 6.11 21.07
CA TRP A 116 8.45 6.84 21.28
C TRP A 116 7.27 5.88 21.37
N ARG A 117 6.22 6.30 22.08
CA ARG A 117 4.98 5.54 22.20
C ARG A 117 4.08 5.80 20.99
N ALA A 118 3.19 4.86 20.71
CA ALA A 118 2.15 5.06 19.72
C ALA A 118 1.24 6.21 20.16
N TRP A 119 0.88 7.07 19.20
CA TRP A 119 -0.07 8.16 19.40
C TRP A 119 -0.76 8.45 18.07
N ASP A 120 -2.09 8.31 18.05
CA ASP A 120 -2.91 8.50 16.86
C ASP A 120 -2.37 7.69 15.64
N GLU A 121 -2.07 8.36 14.54
CA GLU A 121 -1.52 7.76 13.32
C GLU A 121 -0.01 7.48 13.38
N VAL A 122 0.65 7.81 14.50
CA VAL A 122 2.07 7.55 14.75
C VAL A 122 2.22 6.21 15.46
N LYS A 123 2.90 5.24 14.81
CA LYS A 123 3.20 3.94 15.40
C LYS A 123 4.33 4.06 16.43
N ALA A 124 4.32 3.20 17.46
CA ALA A 124 5.43 3.13 18.42
C ALA A 124 6.74 2.76 17.72
N SER A 125 7.87 3.25 18.22
CA SER A 125 9.18 2.91 17.67
C SER A 125 9.47 1.41 17.76
N PHE A 126 10.28 0.89 16.85
CA PHE A 126 10.90 -0.43 17.04
C PHE A 126 11.69 -0.50 18.34
N SER A 127 11.80 -1.71 18.89
CA SER A 127 12.59 -2.00 20.08
C SER A 127 13.54 -3.15 19.78
N ALA A 128 14.83 -2.95 20.05
CA ALA A 128 15.86 -4.00 19.94
C ALA A 128 15.77 -5.03 21.08
N GLY A 129 14.98 -4.73 22.12
CA GLY A 129 14.96 -5.49 23.37
C GLY A 129 15.98 -4.96 24.40
N PRO A 130 15.95 -5.46 25.64
CA PRO A 130 16.82 -4.99 26.71
C PRO A 130 18.30 -5.22 26.41
N GLY A 131 19.12 -4.18 26.55
CA GLY A 131 20.59 -4.28 26.42
C GLY A 131 21.13 -4.38 24.99
N ARG A 132 20.26 -4.38 23.99
CA ARG A 132 20.59 -4.49 22.56
C ARG A 132 20.43 -3.16 21.84
N ARG A 133 21.08 -3.03 20.70
CA ARG A 133 20.94 -1.87 19.80
C ARG A 133 20.80 -2.31 18.36
N PHE A 134 20.06 -1.58 17.55
CA PHE A 134 20.02 -1.80 16.11
C PHE A 134 21.30 -1.26 15.45
N VAL A 135 21.97 -2.07 14.62
CA VAL A 135 23.24 -1.70 13.96
C VAL A 135 23.17 -1.78 12.43
N ALA A 136 22.22 -2.54 11.89
CA ALA A 136 22.01 -2.64 10.44
C ALA A 136 20.52 -2.62 10.07
N MET A 137 20.25 -2.30 8.81
CA MET A 137 18.91 -2.21 8.25
C MET A 137 18.89 -2.63 6.78
N GLU A 138 17.83 -3.36 6.40
CA GLU A 138 17.49 -3.64 5.01
C GLU A 138 16.11 -3.07 4.69
N LEU A 139 16.00 -2.43 3.53
CA LEU A 139 14.72 -2.02 2.96
C LEU A 139 14.42 -2.80 1.69
N TYR A 140 13.17 -3.23 1.58
CA TYR A 140 12.67 -3.96 0.43
C TYR A 140 11.46 -3.27 -0.17
N PHE A 141 11.34 -3.34 -1.49
CA PHE A 141 10.06 -3.22 -2.17
C PHE A 141 9.48 -4.61 -2.31
N VAL A 142 8.22 -4.77 -1.93
CA VAL A 142 7.49 -6.03 -2.07
C VAL A 142 6.19 -5.77 -2.79
N GLU A 143 5.80 -6.70 -3.64
CA GLU A 143 4.45 -6.72 -4.17
C GLU A 143 3.63 -7.71 -3.33
N VAL A 144 2.42 -7.30 -2.97
CA VAL A 144 1.44 -8.15 -2.29
C VAL A 144 0.18 -8.18 -3.12
N ASP A 145 -0.46 -9.33 -3.23
CA ASP A 145 -1.79 -9.49 -3.79
C ASP A 145 -2.78 -9.70 -2.65
N PHE A 146 -3.73 -8.78 -2.47
CA PHE A 146 -4.68 -8.81 -1.36
C PHE A 146 -5.66 -10.00 -1.42
N ARG A 147 -5.69 -10.77 -2.51
CA ARG A 147 -6.49 -11.99 -2.63
C ARG A 147 -5.76 -13.23 -2.15
N THR A 148 -4.42 -13.29 -2.30
CA THR A 148 -3.62 -14.48 -2.01
C THR A 148 -2.68 -14.30 -0.82
N CYS A 149 -2.16 -13.10 -0.59
CA CYS A 149 -1.30 -12.80 0.53
C CYS A 149 -2.13 -12.52 1.79
N SER A 150 -1.75 -13.12 2.91
CA SER A 150 -2.34 -12.86 4.20
C SER A 150 -2.09 -11.40 4.64
N PRO A 151 -3.14 -10.66 5.07
CA PRO A 151 -2.96 -9.32 5.62
C PRO A 151 -2.32 -9.32 7.01
N TYR A 152 -2.03 -10.49 7.59
CA TYR A 152 -1.39 -10.64 8.90
C TYR A 152 0.05 -11.15 8.82
N ASP A 153 0.42 -11.85 7.74
CA ASP A 153 1.78 -12.33 7.52
C ASP A 153 2.53 -11.35 6.60
N ARG A 154 3.51 -10.64 7.15
CA ARG A 154 4.32 -9.68 6.39
C ARG A 154 5.37 -10.32 5.50
N THR A 155 5.56 -11.64 5.61
CA THR A 155 6.49 -12.43 4.79
C THR A 155 5.85 -12.95 3.51
N GLU A 156 4.52 -13.02 3.43
CA GLU A 156 3.79 -13.46 2.25
C GLU A 156 3.73 -12.34 1.21
N VAL A 157 4.34 -12.58 0.06
CA VAL A 157 4.52 -11.60 -1.02
C VAL A 157 4.46 -12.31 -2.38
N THR A 158 4.18 -11.58 -3.45
CA THR A 158 4.32 -12.08 -4.83
C THR A 158 5.71 -11.80 -5.40
N SER A 159 6.36 -10.72 -4.93
CA SER A 159 7.74 -10.39 -5.27
C SER A 159 8.41 -9.62 -4.14
N ALA A 160 9.74 -9.66 -4.07
CA ALA A 160 10.54 -8.91 -3.11
C ALA A 160 11.88 -8.51 -3.71
N GLU A 161 12.18 -7.22 -3.68
CA GLU A 161 13.41 -6.60 -4.18
C GLU A 161 14.11 -5.89 -3.03
N LEU A 162 15.39 -6.21 -2.79
CA LEU A 162 16.21 -5.48 -1.85
C LEU A 162 16.59 -4.12 -2.47
N VAL A 163 16.08 -3.04 -1.89
CA VAL A 163 16.29 -1.67 -2.36
C VAL A 163 17.60 -1.10 -1.82
N HIS A 164 17.86 -1.34 -0.53
CA HIS A 164 19.05 -0.84 0.14
C HIS A 164 19.40 -1.68 1.35
N ARG A 165 20.70 -1.91 1.56
CA ARG A 165 21.25 -2.50 2.78
C ARG A 165 22.26 -1.52 3.38
N TYR A 166 21.99 -1.09 4.60
CA TYR A 166 22.95 -0.38 5.44
C TYR A 166 23.46 -1.34 6.51
N ASP A 167 24.70 -1.81 6.35
CA ASP A 167 25.36 -2.75 7.25
C ASP A 167 26.84 -2.40 7.42
N PRO A 168 27.17 -1.34 8.16
CA PRO A 168 28.55 -0.88 8.34
C PRO A 168 29.40 -1.85 9.19
N GLU A 169 28.77 -2.67 10.02
CA GLU A 169 29.43 -3.61 10.95
C GLU A 169 29.49 -5.05 10.39
N GLY A 170 28.83 -5.33 9.25
CA GLY A 170 28.87 -6.62 8.56
C GLY A 170 28.04 -7.73 9.21
N VAL A 171 27.06 -7.37 10.06
CA VAL A 171 26.34 -8.34 10.90
C VAL A 171 25.34 -9.20 10.11
N VAL A 172 24.93 -8.78 8.92
CA VAL A 172 23.91 -9.47 8.12
C VAL A 172 24.49 -10.70 7.39
N ALA A 173 25.78 -10.69 7.05
CA ALA A 173 26.40 -11.73 6.23
C ALA A 173 26.65 -13.07 6.95
N ASP A 174 26.71 -13.07 8.28
CA ASP A 174 27.16 -14.23 9.07
C ASP A 174 26.06 -15.25 9.38
N ARG A 175 24.80 -14.99 9.02
CA ARG A 175 23.69 -15.93 9.28
C ARG A 175 23.03 -16.37 7.98
N ALA A 176 23.26 -17.63 7.64
CA ALA A 176 22.45 -18.37 6.67
C ALA A 176 21.03 -18.55 7.25
N GLU A 177 20.20 -17.51 7.17
CA GLU A 177 18.83 -17.55 7.68
C GLU A 177 17.90 -18.29 6.71
N ALA A 178 16.87 -18.91 7.29
CA ALA A 178 15.72 -19.44 6.59
C ALA A 178 15.16 -18.42 5.58
N PRO A 179 14.48 -18.87 4.50
CA PRO A 179 13.94 -17.96 3.51
C PRO A 179 13.04 -16.91 4.18
N LEU A 180 13.48 -15.64 4.08
CA LEU A 180 12.81 -14.47 4.64
C LEU A 180 11.39 -14.30 4.10
N TRP A 181 11.22 -14.56 2.81
CA TRP A 181 9.98 -14.34 2.08
C TRP A 181 9.29 -15.65 1.76
N ARG A 182 7.97 -15.65 1.84
CA ARG A 182 7.10 -16.71 1.34
C ARG A 182 6.45 -16.21 0.07
N PHE A 183 6.92 -16.71 -1.07
CA PHE A 183 6.37 -16.33 -2.36
C PHE A 183 5.08 -17.08 -2.63
N VAL A 184 4.00 -16.34 -2.87
CA VAL A 184 2.69 -16.89 -3.23
C VAL A 184 2.47 -16.68 -4.72
N GLU A 185 1.98 -17.70 -5.42
CA GLU A 185 1.64 -17.58 -6.83
C GLU A 185 0.44 -16.64 -7.01
N PRO A 186 0.48 -15.72 -7.99
CA PRO A 186 -0.69 -14.93 -8.33
C PRO A 186 -1.82 -15.83 -8.82
N LEU A 187 -3.07 -15.50 -8.49
CA LEU A 187 -4.21 -16.13 -9.15
C LEU A 187 -4.16 -15.78 -10.64
N VAL A 188 -3.95 -16.79 -11.48
CA VAL A 188 -4.15 -16.65 -12.92
C VAL A 188 -5.66 -16.51 -13.12
N GLU A 189 -6.14 -15.29 -13.31
CA GLU A 189 -7.48 -15.12 -13.87
C GLU A 189 -7.43 -15.69 -15.29
N GLU A 190 -8.16 -16.79 -15.51
CA GLU A 190 -8.49 -17.24 -16.86
C GLU A 190 -9.15 -16.04 -17.56
N THR A 191 -8.40 -15.38 -18.44
CA THR A 191 -8.97 -14.45 -19.39
C THR A 191 -10.00 -15.24 -20.18
N GLU A 192 -11.28 -15.04 -19.89
CA GLU A 192 -12.38 -15.30 -20.81
C GLU A 192 -12.12 -14.44 -22.05
N HIS A 193 -11.28 -14.96 -22.94
CA HIS A 193 -11.38 -14.69 -24.36
C HIS A 193 -12.67 -15.34 -24.81
N GLU A 194 -13.81 -14.71 -24.53
CA GLU A 194 -15.04 -15.03 -25.22
C GLU A 194 -14.86 -14.55 -26.66
N SER A 195 -14.47 -15.52 -27.48
CA SER A 195 -14.38 -15.48 -28.92
C SER A 195 -15.59 -14.73 -29.48
N LYS A 196 -15.34 -13.56 -30.08
CA LYS A 196 -16.18 -13.09 -31.18
C LYS A 196 -15.95 -14.01 -32.38
N GLU A 197 -16.49 -15.22 -32.32
CA GLU A 197 -16.73 -16.03 -33.51
C GLU A 197 -18.10 -15.65 -34.10
N GLU A 198 -18.01 -15.00 -35.26
CA GLU A 198 -18.84 -15.25 -36.43
C GLU A 198 -20.36 -15.15 -36.30
N ALA A 199 -20.88 -13.98 -36.69
CA ALA A 199 -22.03 -13.93 -37.59
C ALA A 199 -21.75 -12.92 -38.70
N GLY A 200 -20.81 -13.27 -39.58
CA GLY A 200 -20.78 -12.75 -40.94
C GLY A 200 -21.38 -13.80 -41.87
N HIS A 201 -22.57 -13.55 -42.41
CA HIS A 201 -22.87 -13.99 -43.77
C HIS A 201 -23.80 -12.99 -44.44
N ALA A 202 -23.28 -12.46 -45.54
CA ALA A 202 -23.95 -11.64 -46.51
C ALA A 202 -25.06 -12.42 -47.21
N ALA A 203 -26.21 -11.78 -47.39
CA ALA A 203 -26.96 -11.68 -48.64
C ALA A 203 -27.98 -10.54 -48.52
#